data_AF-A0A9D6LY37-F1
#
_entry.id   AF-A0A9D6LY37-F1
#
_cell.length_a   1.000
_cell.length_b   1.000
_cell.length_c   1.000
_cell.angle_alpha   90.00
_cell.angle_beta   90.00
_cell.angle_gamma   90.00
#
_symmetry.space_group_name_H-M   'P 1'
#
loop_
_entity.id
_entity.type
_entity.pdbx_description
1 polymer ?
#
loop_
_entity_poly.entity_id
_entity_poly.type
_entity_poly.pdbx_seq_one_letter_code
_entity_poly.pdbx_strand_id
1 'polypeptide(L)'
;MLLATPIPAANVTLNFNSLPSAQGWFYEATNEKAELDIFSVNGGTLFQNSLFGLSGYNVYRRNNAVTLAPFTLSLRAHVLEDFTGDLNDPAGFACAIFTGAEMFALELSTNRIRLEDTTLGPDQAVIFDFDNTQFHDYRLEGTPGLAGMKGTYRLFIDGTLMKTVTARPLDSFPGALFLGDLTGGQGARAEVSSFSYVSDDAGPILSNLMANPNPLAINTSTILTANVDDSTTGGSNIASAAYNIDGGTFFPMNATDDAFDEPSEDVNANVPTFSATGVYNLC
;
A
#
# COMPACT_ATOMS: atom_id res chain seq x y z
N MET A 1 8.31 10.35 -24.53
CA MET A 1 7.07 9.78 -23.94
C MET A 1 7.29 8.28 -23.75
N LEU A 2 7.83 7.88 -22.60
CA LEU A 2 7.88 6.47 -22.22
C LEU A 2 6.52 6.17 -21.59
N LEU A 3 5.60 5.63 -22.38
CA LEU A 3 4.35 5.06 -21.88
C LEU A 3 4.70 3.76 -21.13
N ALA A 4 5.19 3.89 -19.90
CA ALA A 4 4.82 2.90 -18.90
C ALA A 4 3.32 3.14 -18.68
N THR A 5 2.48 2.24 -19.17
CA THR A 5 1.07 2.23 -18.75
C THR A 5 1.07 2.31 -17.22
N PRO A 6 0.55 3.40 -16.62
CA PRO A 6 0.43 3.46 -15.18
C PRO A 6 -0.39 2.25 -14.79
N ILE A 7 0.18 1.37 -13.98
CA ILE A 7 -0.67 0.45 -13.24
C ILE A 7 -1.47 1.39 -12.33
N PRO A 8 -2.80 1.40 -12.41
CA PRO A 8 -3.60 2.28 -11.58
C PRO A 8 -3.40 1.91 -10.11
N ALA A 9 -3.39 2.93 -9.25
CA ALA A 9 -3.36 2.76 -7.81
C ALA A 9 -4.26 1.58 -7.38
N ALA A 10 -3.67 0.59 -6.71
CA ALA A 10 -4.42 -0.56 -6.24
C ALA A 10 -5.22 -0.15 -5.00
N ASN A 11 -6.48 0.23 -5.20
CA ASN A 11 -7.44 0.43 -4.14
C ASN A 11 -8.29 -0.84 -3.96
N VAL A 12 -8.14 -1.49 -2.82
CA VAL A 12 -8.91 -2.67 -2.44
C VAL A 12 -9.69 -2.36 -1.18
N THR A 13 -11.01 -2.54 -1.23
CA THR A 13 -11.89 -2.45 -0.06
C THR A 13 -12.72 -3.72 0.03
N LEU A 14 -12.99 -4.20 1.25
CA LEU A 14 -13.95 -5.27 1.51
C LEU A 14 -15.25 -4.71 2.07
N ASN A 15 -16.37 -5.12 1.47
CA ASN A 15 -17.71 -4.83 1.97
C ASN A 15 -18.27 -6.08 2.65
N PHE A 16 -18.52 -6.04 3.95
CA PHE A 16 -19.01 -7.22 4.68
C PHE A 16 -20.54 -7.41 4.60
N ASN A 17 -21.10 -7.14 3.41
CA ASN A 17 -22.46 -7.52 3.04
C ASN A 17 -22.52 -8.88 2.30
N SER A 18 -21.36 -9.41 1.90
CA SER A 18 -21.16 -10.75 1.36
C SER A 18 -19.75 -11.23 1.75
N LEU A 19 -19.49 -12.53 1.64
CA LEU A 19 -18.14 -13.04 1.90
C LEU A 19 -17.11 -12.46 0.92
N PRO A 20 -15.85 -12.29 1.32
CA PRO A 20 -14.79 -11.83 0.42
C PRO A 20 -14.67 -12.62 -0.89
N SER A 21 -14.99 -13.93 -0.90
CA SER A 21 -14.96 -14.74 -2.13
C SER A 21 -15.93 -14.24 -3.21
N ALA A 22 -17.08 -13.68 -2.80
CA ALA A 22 -18.05 -13.05 -3.70
C ALA A 22 -17.60 -11.67 -4.21
N GLN A 23 -16.49 -11.14 -3.68
CA GLN A 23 -15.90 -9.84 -4.01
C GLN A 23 -14.56 -10.00 -4.74
N GLY A 24 -14.28 -11.20 -5.25
CA GLY A 24 -13.10 -11.52 -6.04
C GLY A 24 -11.84 -11.81 -5.20
N TRP A 25 -11.99 -12.08 -3.91
CA TRP A 25 -10.93 -12.73 -3.14
C TRP A 25 -10.98 -14.24 -3.37
N PHE A 26 -9.84 -14.91 -3.27
CA PHE A 26 -9.79 -16.37 -3.29
C PHE A 26 -9.76 -16.87 -1.85
N TYR A 27 -10.71 -17.71 -1.49
CA TYR A 27 -10.60 -18.47 -0.25
C TYR A 27 -9.61 -19.62 -0.48
N GLU A 28 -8.61 -19.72 0.39
CA GLU A 28 -7.57 -20.75 0.36
C GLU A 28 -7.50 -21.45 1.72
N ALA A 29 -7.60 -22.79 1.68
CA ALA A 29 -7.54 -23.61 2.88
C ALA A 29 -6.69 -24.86 2.62
N THR A 30 -5.73 -25.13 3.52
CA THR A 30 -4.87 -26.33 3.44
C THR A 30 -5.36 -27.49 4.30
N ASN A 31 -6.42 -27.27 5.07
CA ASN A 31 -7.04 -28.24 5.97
C ASN A 31 -8.39 -28.78 5.45
N GLU A 32 -8.69 -28.50 4.17
CA GLU A 32 -9.91 -28.92 3.46
C GLU A 32 -11.22 -28.36 4.05
N LYS A 33 -11.17 -27.35 4.94
CA LYS A 33 -12.36 -26.68 5.46
C LYS A 33 -13.03 -25.83 4.40
N ALA A 34 -14.35 -25.91 4.31
CA ALA A 34 -15.11 -25.05 3.43
C ALA A 34 -15.11 -23.61 3.97
N GLU A 35 -15.20 -22.64 3.07
CA GLU A 35 -15.26 -21.22 3.44
C GLU A 35 -16.32 -20.93 4.51
N LEU A 36 -17.51 -21.51 4.35
CA LEU A 36 -18.66 -21.31 5.24
C LEU A 36 -18.50 -21.99 6.62
N ASP A 37 -17.52 -22.87 6.79
CA ASP A 37 -17.19 -23.44 8.10
C ASP A 37 -16.34 -22.47 8.93
N ILE A 38 -15.63 -21.56 8.27
CA ILE A 38 -14.66 -20.63 8.89
C ILE A 38 -15.19 -19.21 8.92
N PHE A 39 -15.82 -18.77 7.85
CA PHE A 39 -16.21 -17.40 7.63
C PHE A 39 -17.72 -17.23 7.47
N SER A 40 -18.23 -16.17 8.08
CA SER A 40 -19.61 -15.72 7.89
C SER A 40 -19.66 -14.19 7.90
N VAL A 41 -20.72 -13.62 7.35
CA VAL A 41 -20.98 -12.17 7.42
C VAL A 41 -22.32 -11.90 8.08
N ASN A 42 -22.36 -10.90 8.96
CA ASN A 42 -23.58 -10.44 9.60
C ASN A 42 -23.43 -8.97 10.00
N GLY A 43 -24.45 -8.15 9.74
CA GLY A 43 -24.48 -6.75 10.20
C GLY A 43 -23.31 -5.88 9.75
N GLY A 44 -22.71 -6.14 8.57
CA GLY A 44 -21.53 -5.39 8.10
C GLY A 44 -20.22 -5.81 8.76
N THR A 45 -20.17 -7.00 9.35
CA THR A 45 -18.99 -7.57 9.99
C THR A 45 -18.69 -8.94 9.38
N LEU A 46 -17.41 -9.19 9.08
CA LEU A 46 -16.88 -10.51 8.76
C LEU A 46 -16.46 -11.20 10.06
N PHE A 47 -16.94 -12.42 10.25
CA PHE A 47 -16.60 -13.26 11.39
C PHE A 47 -15.68 -14.36 10.89
N GLN A 48 -14.54 -14.52 11.55
CA GLN A 48 -13.70 -15.69 11.43
C GLN A 48 -13.88 -16.57 12.66
N ASN A 49 -13.96 -17.88 12.45
CA ASN A 49 -13.77 -18.87 13.49
C ASN A 49 -12.89 -19.99 12.96
N SER A 50 -11.62 -20.00 13.34
CA SER A 50 -10.67 -21.06 12.97
C SER A 50 -10.24 -21.91 14.16
N LEU A 51 -11.03 -21.95 15.26
CA LEU A 51 -10.70 -22.70 16.49
C LEU A 51 -10.80 -24.24 16.34
N PHE A 52 -10.37 -24.78 15.21
CA PHE A 52 -10.49 -26.19 14.83
C PHE A 52 -9.11 -26.85 14.64
N GLY A 53 -8.23 -26.77 15.64
CA GLY A 53 -6.98 -27.56 15.71
C GLY A 53 -5.82 -27.09 14.81
N LEU A 54 -4.62 -27.62 15.11
CA LEU A 54 -3.32 -27.13 14.64
C LEU A 54 -2.86 -27.65 13.26
N SER A 55 -3.73 -27.68 12.25
CA SER A 55 -3.27 -28.10 10.92
C SER A 55 -3.93 -27.27 9.83
N GLY A 56 -3.11 -26.50 9.11
CA GLY A 56 -3.46 -25.74 7.92
C GLY A 56 -4.09 -24.37 8.19
N TYR A 57 -3.92 -23.48 7.21
CA TYR A 57 -4.42 -22.09 7.24
C TYR A 57 -5.77 -21.96 6.53
N ASN A 58 -6.49 -20.89 6.81
CA ASN A 58 -7.78 -20.54 6.22
C ASN A 58 -7.81 -19.03 5.94
N VAL A 59 -7.54 -18.64 4.72
CA VAL A 59 -7.26 -17.23 4.39
C VAL A 59 -7.99 -16.78 3.15
N TYR A 60 -8.33 -15.50 3.12
CA TYR A 60 -8.66 -14.80 1.89
C TYR A 60 -7.42 -14.21 1.26
N ARG A 61 -7.17 -14.55 0.00
CA ARG A 61 -6.08 -14.02 -0.82
C ARG A 61 -6.60 -13.15 -1.96
N ARG A 62 -6.08 -11.93 -2.09
CA ARG A 62 -6.28 -11.08 -3.27
C ARG A 62 -4.97 -10.99 -4.05
N ASN A 63 -4.93 -11.70 -5.18
CA ASN A 63 -3.78 -11.67 -6.08
C ASN A 63 -3.66 -10.32 -6.79
N ASN A 64 -2.42 -9.94 -7.15
CA ASN A 64 -2.12 -8.80 -8.01
C ASN A 64 -2.70 -7.46 -7.50
N ALA A 65 -2.84 -7.33 -6.18
CA ALA A 65 -3.33 -6.12 -5.54
C ALA A 65 -2.21 -5.25 -4.94
N VAL A 66 -0.95 -5.69 -5.04
CA VAL A 66 0.19 -5.08 -4.37
C VAL A 66 1.18 -4.60 -5.42
N THR A 67 1.68 -3.39 -5.26
CA THR A 67 2.70 -2.75 -6.11
C THR A 67 3.98 -2.54 -5.28
N LEU A 68 5.05 -2.03 -5.89
CA LEU A 68 6.27 -1.65 -5.16
C LEU A 68 6.22 -0.21 -4.63
N ALA A 69 5.08 0.46 -4.75
CA ALA A 69 4.90 1.80 -4.24
C ALA A 69 4.58 1.82 -2.72
N PRO A 70 4.72 2.97 -2.06
CA PRO A 70 4.20 3.16 -0.71
C PRO A 70 2.72 2.77 -0.62
N PHE A 71 2.34 2.22 0.53
CA PHE A 71 0.99 1.73 0.76
C PHE A 71 0.47 2.11 2.14
N THR A 72 -0.86 2.12 2.24
CA THR A 72 -1.60 2.11 3.51
C THR A 72 -2.56 0.92 3.53
N LEU A 73 -2.47 0.09 4.57
CA LEU A 73 -3.49 -0.90 4.93
C LEU A 73 -4.22 -0.41 6.18
N SER A 74 -5.55 -0.37 6.15
CA SER A 74 -6.39 -0.05 7.30
C SER A 74 -7.33 -1.21 7.61
N LEU A 75 -7.45 -1.57 8.89
CA LEU A 75 -8.23 -2.68 9.39
C LEU A 75 -8.93 -2.26 10.68
N ARG A 76 -10.24 -2.45 10.79
CA ARG A 76 -10.96 -2.37 12.07
C ARG A 76 -11.38 -3.76 12.50
N ALA A 77 -10.76 -4.27 13.56
CA ALA A 77 -10.95 -5.64 14.01
C ALA A 77 -10.78 -5.82 15.52
N HIS A 78 -11.16 -6.99 16.01
CA HIS A 78 -10.80 -7.49 17.33
C HIS A 78 -10.68 -9.02 17.31
N VAL A 79 -9.97 -9.57 18.30
CA VAL A 79 -9.80 -11.00 18.51
C VAL A 79 -10.48 -11.38 19.82
N LEU A 80 -11.54 -12.16 19.74
CA LEU A 80 -12.37 -12.58 20.87
C LEU A 80 -11.74 -13.74 21.65
N GLU A 81 -11.06 -14.62 20.94
CA GLU A 81 -10.52 -15.88 21.47
C GLU A 81 -9.39 -16.37 20.56
N ASP A 82 -8.31 -16.87 21.14
CA ASP A 82 -7.20 -17.52 20.45
C ASP A 82 -6.73 -18.77 21.22
N PHE A 83 -6.08 -19.71 20.53
CA PHE A 83 -5.48 -20.86 21.20
C PHE A 83 -4.22 -20.42 21.95
N THR A 84 -4.33 -20.04 23.22
CA THR A 84 -3.25 -19.46 24.06
C THR A 84 -2.02 -20.37 24.35
N GLY A 85 -1.75 -21.41 23.54
CA GLY A 85 -0.72 -22.43 23.79
C GLY A 85 0.70 -22.06 23.33
N ASP A 86 0.85 -21.31 22.23
CA ASP A 86 2.15 -20.81 21.74
C ASP A 86 2.18 -19.28 21.75
N LEU A 87 2.92 -18.73 22.71
CA LEU A 87 3.01 -17.28 22.90
C LEU A 87 3.79 -16.55 21.78
N ASN A 88 4.34 -17.29 20.81
CA ASN A 88 5.18 -16.72 19.74
C ASN A 88 4.48 -16.63 18.39
N ASP A 89 3.30 -17.26 18.22
CA ASP A 89 2.58 -17.31 16.94
C ASP A 89 1.11 -16.89 17.10
N PRO A 90 0.81 -15.57 17.09
CA PRO A 90 -0.55 -15.05 17.18
C PRO A 90 -1.26 -15.01 15.82
N ALA A 91 -0.73 -15.65 14.77
CA ALA A 91 -1.25 -15.47 13.41
C ALA A 91 -2.50 -16.31 13.08
N GLY A 92 -3.21 -16.78 14.11
CA GLY A 92 -4.57 -17.30 13.97
C GLY A 92 -5.58 -16.27 13.49
N PHE A 93 -5.29 -14.97 13.65
CA PHE A 93 -5.92 -13.90 12.86
C PHE A 93 -4.88 -12.86 12.47
N ALA A 94 -4.79 -12.55 11.19
CA ALA A 94 -3.78 -11.66 10.65
C ALA A 94 -4.18 -11.02 9.32
N CYS A 95 -3.45 -9.98 8.95
CA CYS A 95 -3.39 -9.49 7.58
C CYS A 95 -1.93 -9.35 7.13
N ALA A 96 -1.68 -9.60 5.85
CA ALA A 96 -0.34 -9.51 5.29
C ALA A 96 -0.36 -8.95 3.85
N ILE A 97 0.70 -8.22 3.52
CA ILE A 97 1.00 -7.72 2.18
C ILE A 97 2.27 -8.42 1.69
N PHE A 98 2.18 -9.06 0.54
CA PHE A 98 3.28 -9.72 -0.15
C PHE A 98 3.61 -8.96 -1.43
N THR A 99 4.88 -8.59 -1.63
CA THR A 99 5.31 -7.78 -2.79
C THR A 99 5.94 -8.59 -3.92
N GLY A 100 6.20 -9.88 -3.72
CA GLY A 100 7.20 -10.60 -4.52
C GLY A 100 8.35 -11.10 -3.67
N ALA A 101 9.02 -10.13 -3.05
CA ALA A 101 10.29 -10.33 -2.35
C ALA A 101 10.20 -10.00 -0.86
N GLU A 102 9.06 -9.49 -0.39
CA GLU A 102 8.90 -9.05 1.00
C GLU A 102 7.49 -9.34 1.53
N MET A 103 7.41 -9.47 2.86
CA MET A 103 6.19 -9.60 3.64
C MET A 103 6.11 -8.48 4.67
N PHE A 104 4.94 -7.85 4.73
CA PHE A 104 4.54 -6.88 5.74
C PHE A 104 3.31 -7.46 6.43
N ALA A 105 3.40 -7.80 7.72
CA ALA A 105 2.30 -8.47 8.39
C ALA A 105 1.96 -7.85 9.74
N LEU A 106 0.67 -7.94 10.05
CA LEU A 106 0.07 -7.66 11.35
C LEU A 106 -0.67 -8.91 11.79
N GLU A 107 -0.21 -9.49 12.89
CA GLU A 107 -0.75 -10.73 13.44
C GLU A 107 -1.25 -10.46 14.86
N LEU A 108 -2.49 -10.88 15.12
CA LEU A 108 -3.26 -10.46 16.29
C LEU A 108 -3.69 -11.67 17.13
N SER A 109 -3.29 -11.62 18.39
CA SER A 109 -3.76 -12.49 19.47
C SER A 109 -4.74 -11.71 20.34
N THR A 110 -5.46 -12.34 21.27
CA THR A 110 -6.27 -11.62 22.27
C THR A 110 -5.46 -10.59 23.08
N ASN A 111 -4.17 -10.84 23.34
CA ASN A 111 -3.35 -10.03 24.24
C ASN A 111 -1.97 -9.62 23.70
N ARG A 112 -1.67 -9.91 22.43
CA ARG A 112 -0.39 -9.58 21.78
C ARG A 112 -0.55 -9.21 20.33
N ILE A 113 0.44 -8.47 19.84
CA ILE A 113 0.66 -8.19 18.42
C ILE A 113 2.02 -8.72 18.01
N ARG A 114 2.10 -9.40 16.86
CA ARG A 114 3.35 -9.76 16.18
C ARG A 114 3.46 -9.01 14.86
N LEU A 115 4.64 -8.45 14.62
CA LEU A 115 5.04 -7.82 13.36
C LEU A 115 6.30 -8.52 12.85
N GLU A 116 6.30 -8.92 11.58
CA GLU A 116 7.51 -9.45 10.93
C GLU A 116 8.64 -8.40 10.96
N ASP A 117 9.82 -8.75 11.49
CA ASP A 117 10.96 -7.83 11.58
C ASP A 117 12.32 -8.54 11.52
N THR A 118 13.04 -8.30 10.41
CA THR A 118 14.35 -8.94 10.21
C THR A 118 15.56 -8.18 10.72
N THR A 119 15.37 -7.05 11.41
CA THR A 119 16.48 -6.41 12.16
C THR A 119 16.97 -7.28 13.31
N LEU A 120 16.13 -8.22 13.75
CA LEU A 120 16.42 -9.14 14.84
C LEU A 120 17.02 -10.48 14.35
N GLY A 121 16.97 -10.76 13.04
CA GLY A 121 17.45 -12.01 12.41
C GLY A 121 16.48 -12.54 11.34
N PRO A 122 16.87 -13.56 10.55
CA PRO A 122 15.92 -14.24 9.68
C PRO A 122 14.82 -14.89 10.54
N ASP A 123 13.56 -14.71 10.14
CA ASP A 123 12.36 -15.22 10.82
C ASP A 123 12.08 -14.65 12.23
N GLN A 124 12.68 -13.50 12.56
CA GLN A 124 12.40 -12.80 13.81
C GLN A 124 11.25 -11.80 13.65
N ALA A 125 10.63 -11.47 14.78
CA ALA A 125 9.47 -10.60 14.82
C ALA A 125 9.50 -9.69 16.06
N VAL A 126 8.86 -8.54 15.94
CA VAL A 126 8.56 -7.67 17.06
C VAL A 126 7.24 -8.12 17.67
N ILE A 127 7.30 -8.60 18.90
CA ILE A 127 6.13 -9.02 19.68
C ILE A 127 5.98 -8.10 20.89
N PHE A 128 4.77 -7.62 21.16
CA PHE A 128 4.46 -6.83 22.34
C PHE A 128 3.04 -7.06 22.82
N ASP A 129 2.81 -6.83 24.11
CA ASP A 129 1.50 -6.99 24.73
C ASP A 129 0.57 -5.84 24.31
N PHE A 130 -0.67 -6.18 23.94
CA PHE A 130 -1.73 -5.24 23.60
C PHE A 130 -3.08 -5.94 23.72
N ASP A 131 -4.09 -5.29 24.31
CA ASP A 131 -5.44 -5.87 24.40
C ASP A 131 -6.15 -5.73 23.06
N ASN A 132 -6.30 -6.82 22.31
CA ASN A 132 -7.03 -6.82 21.04
C ASN A 132 -8.47 -7.34 21.20
N THR A 133 -9.00 -7.50 22.42
CA THR A 133 -10.36 -8.01 22.64
C THR A 133 -11.45 -6.98 22.33
N GLN A 134 -11.07 -5.69 22.28
CA GLN A 134 -11.92 -4.60 21.83
C GLN A 134 -11.63 -4.25 20.37
N PHE A 135 -12.61 -3.62 19.70
CA PHE A 135 -12.37 -3.10 18.36
C PHE A 135 -11.37 -1.95 18.39
N HIS A 136 -10.31 -2.11 17.61
CA HIS A 136 -9.32 -1.08 17.35
C HIS A 136 -9.21 -0.79 15.85
N ASP A 137 -8.78 0.43 15.52
CA ASP A 137 -8.39 0.81 14.17
C ASP A 137 -6.89 0.61 14.00
N TYR A 138 -6.50 -0.47 13.30
CA TYR A 138 -5.13 -0.75 12.94
C TYR A 138 -4.81 -0.14 11.59
N ARG A 139 -3.64 0.51 11.48
CA ARG A 139 -3.14 1.04 10.21
C ARG A 139 -1.68 0.69 10.03
N LEU A 140 -1.35 0.05 8.90
CA LEU A 140 0.02 -0.12 8.43
C LEU A 140 0.32 0.92 7.34
N GLU A 141 1.38 1.68 7.52
CA GLU A 141 1.95 2.54 6.48
C GLU A 141 3.33 2.01 6.12
N GLY A 142 3.54 1.58 4.88
CA GLY A 142 4.77 0.92 4.47
C GLY A 142 5.30 1.38 3.12
N THR A 143 6.59 1.16 2.92
CA THR A 143 7.26 1.36 1.64
C THR A 143 8.07 0.10 1.32
N PRO A 144 7.69 -0.63 0.26
CA PRO A 144 8.48 -1.75 -0.27
C PRO A 144 9.93 -1.36 -0.55
N GLY A 145 10.84 -2.30 -0.30
CA GLY A 145 12.24 -2.16 -0.60
C GLY A 145 12.50 -2.19 -2.10
N LEU A 146 13.38 -1.32 -2.58
CA LEU A 146 13.96 -1.44 -3.92
C LEU A 146 15.00 -2.56 -3.95
N ALA A 147 15.41 -3.00 -5.15
CA ALA A 147 16.36 -4.09 -5.32
C ALA A 147 17.60 -3.97 -4.41
N GLY A 148 17.77 -4.93 -3.49
CA GLY A 148 18.88 -4.99 -2.53
C GLY A 148 18.69 -4.17 -1.24
N MET A 149 17.56 -3.49 -1.08
CA MET A 149 17.14 -2.80 0.14
C MET A 149 15.90 -3.48 0.72
N LYS A 150 15.74 -3.36 2.04
CA LYS A 150 14.53 -3.85 2.74
C LYS A 150 13.55 -2.70 2.92
N GLY A 151 12.28 -2.97 2.68
CA GLY A 151 11.17 -2.09 2.97
C GLY A 151 11.00 -1.89 4.47
N THR A 152 10.28 -0.84 4.82
CA THR A 152 9.95 -0.53 6.22
C THR A 152 8.48 -0.25 6.34
N TYR A 153 7.92 -0.48 7.53
CA TYR A 153 6.54 -0.13 7.80
C TYR A 153 6.30 0.26 9.25
N ARG A 154 5.24 1.05 9.44
CA ARG A 154 4.80 1.61 10.71
C ARG A 154 3.44 1.05 11.06
N LEU A 155 3.29 0.60 12.30
CA LEU A 155 1.99 0.23 12.87
C LEU A 155 1.45 1.39 13.69
N PHE A 156 0.23 1.81 13.37
CA PHE A 156 -0.60 2.68 14.19
C PHE A 156 -1.80 1.90 14.74
N ILE A 157 -2.18 2.19 15.98
CA ILE A 157 -3.41 1.69 16.58
C ILE A 157 -4.17 2.88 17.14
N ASP A 158 -5.44 3.02 16.74
CA ASP A 158 -6.32 4.15 17.10
C ASP A 158 -5.64 5.52 16.82
N GLY A 159 -4.90 5.59 15.72
CA GLY A 159 -4.14 6.77 15.29
C GLY A 159 -2.80 6.99 15.98
N THR A 160 -2.44 6.20 16.99
CA THR A 160 -1.17 6.31 17.72
C THR A 160 -0.09 5.43 17.10
N LEU A 161 1.08 5.98 16.79
CA LEU A 161 2.23 5.21 16.31
C LEU A 161 2.73 4.27 17.42
N MET A 162 2.72 2.97 17.14
CA MET A 162 3.15 1.93 18.09
C MET A 162 4.57 1.44 17.79
N LYS A 163 4.85 1.13 16.52
CA LYS A 163 6.11 0.52 16.09
C LYS A 163 6.53 0.98 14.69
N THR A 164 7.83 0.91 14.43
CA THR A 164 8.44 0.99 13.10
C THR A 164 9.37 -0.21 12.97
N VAL A 165 9.19 -1.00 11.91
CA VAL A 165 9.87 -2.29 11.71
C VAL A 165 10.34 -2.43 10.27
N THR A 166 11.25 -3.37 10.02
CA THR A 166 11.77 -3.68 8.68
C THR A 166 11.07 -4.92 8.13
N ALA A 167 10.58 -4.86 6.89
CA ALA A 167 9.87 -5.96 6.26
C ALA A 167 10.68 -7.26 6.24
N ARG A 168 9.98 -8.39 6.23
CA ARG A 168 10.62 -9.71 6.10
C ARG A 168 10.90 -9.99 4.62
N PRO A 169 12.15 -10.31 4.24
CA PRO A 169 12.47 -10.73 2.88
C PRO A 169 11.93 -12.14 2.62
N LEU A 170 11.59 -12.40 1.37
CA LEU A 170 11.11 -13.66 0.84
C LEU A 170 11.93 -14.03 -0.40
N ASP A 171 12.17 -15.33 -0.59
CA ASP A 171 12.95 -15.81 -1.73
C ASP A 171 12.19 -15.71 -3.06
N SER A 172 10.85 -15.81 -3.03
CA SER A 172 9.92 -15.47 -4.13
C SER A 172 8.50 -15.87 -3.73
N PHE A 173 7.55 -14.92 -3.74
CA PHE A 173 6.13 -15.17 -3.46
C PHE A 173 5.24 -14.24 -4.30
N PRO A 174 4.15 -14.70 -4.94
CA PRO A 174 3.31 -13.81 -5.74
C PRO A 174 2.78 -12.60 -4.97
N GLY A 175 2.75 -11.43 -5.62
CA GLY A 175 2.22 -10.20 -5.02
C GLY A 175 0.74 -10.35 -4.64
N ALA A 176 0.41 -10.17 -3.36
CA ALA A 176 -0.94 -10.46 -2.86
C ALA A 176 -1.23 -9.81 -1.50
N LEU A 177 -2.51 -9.56 -1.24
CA LEU A 177 -3.03 -9.25 0.10
C LEU A 177 -3.65 -10.51 0.71
N PHE A 178 -3.43 -10.69 2.01
CA PHE A 178 -3.99 -11.77 2.79
C PHE A 178 -4.78 -11.22 3.99
N LEU A 179 -5.91 -11.86 4.30
CA LEU A 179 -6.73 -11.61 5.48
C LEU A 179 -7.28 -12.93 6.01
N GLY A 180 -7.02 -13.25 7.26
CA GLY A 180 -7.61 -14.38 7.94
C GLY A 180 -6.61 -15.14 8.83
N ASP A 181 -6.76 -16.45 8.90
CA ASP A 181 -5.81 -17.32 9.60
C ASP A 181 -4.63 -17.62 8.67
N LEU A 182 -3.45 -17.09 9.00
CA LEU A 182 -2.22 -17.24 8.22
C LEU A 182 -1.38 -18.46 8.63
N THR A 183 -1.77 -19.18 9.67
CA THR A 183 -0.94 -20.26 10.23
C THR A 183 -1.60 -21.60 10.01
N GLY A 184 -0.77 -22.65 9.99
CA GLY A 184 -1.25 -23.99 10.29
C GLY A 184 -1.28 -24.30 11.79
N GLY A 185 -1.05 -23.31 12.64
CA GLY A 185 -0.81 -23.46 14.07
C GLY A 185 -2.05 -23.09 14.87
N GLN A 186 -2.13 -21.85 15.33
CA GLN A 186 -3.24 -21.42 16.19
C GLN A 186 -4.43 -20.95 15.38
N GLY A 187 -5.61 -21.40 15.80
CA GLY A 187 -6.87 -20.78 15.39
C GLY A 187 -7.24 -19.58 16.25
N ALA A 188 -8.08 -18.71 15.71
CA ALA A 188 -8.69 -17.60 16.43
C ALA A 188 -10.16 -17.39 16.05
N ARG A 189 -10.89 -16.74 16.95
CA ARG A 189 -12.17 -16.07 16.66
C ARG A 189 -11.94 -14.59 16.60
N ALA A 190 -12.15 -14.01 15.43
CA ALA A 190 -11.96 -12.59 15.18
C ALA A 190 -13.13 -12.03 14.40
N GLU A 191 -13.37 -10.74 14.59
CA GLU A 191 -14.37 -10.00 13.82
C GLU A 191 -13.72 -8.80 13.16
N VAL A 192 -14.13 -8.53 11.92
CA VAL A 192 -13.61 -7.44 11.09
C VAL A 192 -14.78 -6.59 10.61
N SER A 193 -14.75 -5.30 10.89
CA SER A 193 -15.80 -4.35 10.51
C SER A 193 -15.36 -3.40 9.39
N SER A 194 -14.06 -3.25 9.13
CA SER A 194 -13.55 -2.62 7.91
C SER A 194 -12.19 -3.19 7.50
N PHE A 195 -11.94 -3.22 6.20
CA PHE A 195 -10.62 -3.51 5.62
C PHE A 195 -10.45 -2.70 4.32
N SER A 196 -9.33 -2.00 4.20
CA SER A 196 -8.92 -1.34 2.97
C SER A 196 -7.40 -1.39 2.78
N TYR A 197 -6.97 -1.45 1.53
CA TYR A 197 -5.58 -1.31 1.12
C TYR A 197 -5.52 -0.30 -0.03
N VAL A 198 -4.56 0.62 0.04
CA VAL A 198 -4.26 1.60 -1.00
C VAL A 198 -2.76 1.56 -1.26
N SER A 199 -2.37 1.39 -2.51
CA SER A 199 -1.01 1.66 -2.98
C SER A 199 -1.06 2.59 -4.18
N ASP A 200 -0.10 3.51 -4.25
CA ASP A 200 -0.07 4.55 -5.28
C ASP A 200 1.12 4.37 -6.23
N ASP A 201 0.89 3.77 -7.40
CA ASP A 201 1.88 3.65 -8.47
C ASP A 201 1.48 4.40 -9.76
N ALA A 202 0.41 5.18 -9.69
CA ALA A 202 0.00 6.03 -10.80
C ALA A 202 0.69 7.38 -10.67
N GLY A 203 1.43 7.78 -11.72
CA GLY A 203 2.04 9.10 -11.74
C GLY A 203 0.99 10.22 -11.84
N PRO A 204 1.34 11.46 -11.43
CA PRO A 204 0.46 12.61 -11.54
C PRO A 204 0.03 12.88 -12.98
N ILE A 205 -1.15 13.51 -13.14
CA ILE A 205 -1.67 13.98 -14.42
C ILE A 205 -1.13 15.37 -14.71
N LEU A 206 -0.61 15.58 -15.92
CA LEU A 206 -0.20 16.90 -16.40
C LEU A 206 -1.35 17.57 -17.18
N SER A 207 -1.67 18.82 -16.86
CA SER A 207 -2.65 19.65 -17.55
C SER A 207 -2.19 21.10 -17.72
N ASN A 208 -2.95 21.91 -18.47
CA ASN A 208 -2.71 23.35 -18.66
C ASN A 208 -1.28 23.74 -19.11
N LEU A 209 -0.60 22.85 -19.86
CA LEU A 209 0.73 23.12 -20.39
C LEU A 209 0.70 24.29 -21.37
N MET A 210 1.45 25.35 -21.07
CA MET A 210 1.48 26.58 -21.86
C MET A 210 2.89 27.19 -21.87
N ALA A 211 3.34 27.63 -23.04
CA ALA A 211 4.53 28.47 -23.18
C ALA A 211 4.11 29.89 -23.56
N ASN A 212 4.57 30.91 -22.83
CA ASN A 212 4.25 32.31 -23.09
C ASN A 212 5.51 33.21 -23.02
N PRO A 213 5.86 33.91 -24.12
CA PRO A 213 5.16 33.97 -25.41
C PRO A 213 5.38 32.71 -26.27
N ASN A 214 4.38 32.41 -27.11
CA ASN A 214 4.44 31.46 -28.22
C ASN A 214 3.56 32.00 -29.37
N PRO A 215 4.12 32.44 -30.52
CA PRO A 215 5.51 32.28 -30.95
C PRO A 215 6.54 33.09 -30.14
N LEU A 216 7.77 32.57 -30.05
CA LEU A 216 8.90 33.17 -29.34
C LEU A 216 9.91 33.76 -30.34
N ALA A 217 10.39 34.98 -30.10
CA ALA A 217 11.45 35.57 -30.92
C ALA A 217 12.80 34.90 -30.62
N ILE A 218 13.67 34.77 -31.64
CA ILE A 218 15.01 34.22 -31.45
C ILE A 218 15.80 35.02 -30.40
N ASN A 219 16.62 34.33 -29.61
CA ASN A 219 17.42 34.91 -28.52
C ASN A 219 16.59 35.59 -27.41
N THR A 220 15.29 35.26 -27.28
CA THR A 220 14.45 35.65 -26.14
C THR A 220 13.99 34.41 -25.37
N SER A 221 13.59 34.60 -24.10
CA SER A 221 13.12 33.53 -23.22
C SER A 221 11.59 33.43 -23.22
N THR A 222 11.06 32.24 -22.95
CA THR A 222 9.64 32.00 -22.69
C THR A 222 9.46 31.37 -21.32
N ILE A 223 8.30 31.57 -20.71
CA ILE A 223 7.91 30.91 -19.48
C ILE A 223 7.04 29.72 -19.85
N LEU A 224 7.43 28.54 -19.39
CA LEU A 224 6.62 27.32 -19.44
C LEU A 224 5.86 27.19 -18.13
N THR A 225 4.55 27.01 -18.20
CA THR A 225 3.68 26.73 -17.06
C THR A 225 2.89 25.45 -17.29
N ALA A 226 2.58 24.72 -16.23
CA ALA A 226 1.66 23.59 -16.25
C ALA A 226 1.03 23.38 -14.87
N ASN A 227 0.02 22.53 -14.81
CA ASN A 227 -0.52 22.00 -13.55
C ASN A 227 -0.21 20.49 -13.50
N VAL A 228 0.38 20.04 -12.39
CA VAL A 228 0.72 18.64 -12.10
C VAL A 228 -0.21 18.19 -10.97
N ASP A 229 -1.10 17.24 -11.23
CA ASP A 229 -2.18 16.88 -10.31
C ASP A 229 -2.21 15.38 -10.05
N ASP A 230 -1.95 14.99 -8.82
CA ASP A 230 -2.02 13.62 -8.34
C ASP A 230 -3.30 13.33 -7.53
N SER A 231 -4.19 14.32 -7.34
CA SER A 231 -5.38 14.21 -6.47
C SER A 231 -6.34 13.08 -6.85
N THR A 232 -6.27 12.59 -8.09
CA THR A 232 -7.13 11.50 -8.61
C THR A 232 -6.38 10.23 -9.00
N THR A 233 -5.04 10.27 -9.02
CA THR A 233 -4.18 9.13 -9.38
C THR A 233 -3.57 8.46 -8.16
N GLY A 234 -3.23 9.23 -7.12
CA GLY A 234 -2.54 8.74 -5.93
C GLY A 234 -2.86 9.50 -4.64
N GLY A 235 -3.10 10.81 -4.77
CA GLY A 235 -3.33 11.73 -3.67
C GLY A 235 -2.05 12.15 -2.95
N SER A 236 -0.88 11.80 -3.49
CA SER A 236 0.43 12.17 -2.97
C SER A 236 0.74 13.64 -3.29
N ASN A 237 1.48 14.32 -2.41
CA ASN A 237 2.04 15.62 -2.75
C ASN A 237 3.02 15.48 -3.94
N ILE A 238 2.99 16.44 -4.86
CA ILE A 238 3.88 16.40 -6.02
C ILE A 238 5.32 16.54 -5.56
N ALA A 239 6.19 15.55 -5.79
CA ALA A 239 7.56 15.60 -5.29
C ALA A 239 8.49 16.52 -6.12
N SER A 240 8.24 16.63 -7.43
CA SER A 240 9.00 17.46 -8.37
C SER A 240 8.32 17.54 -9.73
N ALA A 241 8.70 18.52 -10.55
CA ALA A 241 8.33 18.61 -11.95
C ALA A 241 9.55 18.95 -12.82
N ALA A 242 9.52 18.51 -14.08
CA ALA A 242 10.59 18.76 -15.04
C ALA A 242 10.04 18.78 -16.47
N TYR A 243 10.74 19.50 -17.36
CA TYR A 243 10.44 19.56 -18.79
C TYR A 243 11.67 19.20 -19.63
N ASN A 244 11.47 18.73 -20.87
CA ASN A 244 12.53 18.57 -21.85
C ASN A 244 12.17 19.30 -23.15
N ILE A 245 13.21 19.58 -23.95
CA ILE A 245 13.09 20.17 -25.27
C ILE A 245 13.42 19.07 -26.29
N ASP A 246 12.48 18.78 -27.20
CA ASP A 246 12.63 17.82 -28.30
C ASP A 246 13.12 16.43 -27.86
N GLY A 247 12.69 15.96 -26.68
CA GLY A 247 13.08 14.66 -26.15
C GLY A 247 14.50 14.59 -25.58
N GLY A 248 15.13 15.74 -25.34
CA GLY A 248 16.45 15.86 -24.73
C GLY A 248 16.46 15.63 -23.21
N THR A 249 17.48 16.19 -22.56
CA THR A 249 17.61 16.16 -21.09
C THR A 249 16.47 16.91 -20.41
N PHE A 250 16.05 16.40 -19.26
CA PHE A 250 15.07 17.06 -18.39
C PHE A 250 15.70 18.21 -17.60
N PHE A 251 15.01 19.34 -17.59
CA PHE A 251 15.29 20.54 -16.81
C PHE A 251 14.23 20.68 -15.72
N PRO A 252 14.59 21.02 -14.47
CA PRO A 252 13.63 21.14 -13.39
C PRO A 252 12.66 22.31 -13.63
N MET A 253 11.43 22.14 -13.16
CA MET A 253 10.45 23.20 -12.95
C MET A 253 10.32 23.47 -11.45
N ASN A 254 9.87 24.67 -11.09
CA ASN A 254 9.58 25.04 -9.71
C ASN A 254 8.08 25.03 -9.48
N ALA A 255 7.63 24.67 -8.28
CA ALA A 255 6.29 25.03 -7.83
C ALA A 255 6.15 26.55 -7.78
N THR A 256 4.95 27.04 -8.09
CA THR A 256 4.69 28.47 -8.26
C THR A 256 4.68 29.23 -6.93
N ASP A 257 4.44 28.54 -5.83
CA ASP A 257 4.50 29.02 -4.46
C ASP A 257 5.81 28.64 -3.73
N ASP A 258 6.80 28.17 -4.49
CA ASP A 258 8.13 27.74 -4.03
C ASP A 258 8.15 26.45 -3.17
N ALA A 259 7.04 25.72 -3.04
CA ALA A 259 6.96 24.48 -2.29
C ALA A 259 6.23 23.37 -3.07
N PHE A 260 6.69 22.14 -2.91
CA PHE A 260 6.07 20.95 -3.50
C PHE A 260 5.31 20.24 -2.37
N ASP A 261 4.21 20.83 -1.90
CA ASP A 261 3.52 20.45 -0.67
C ASP A 261 2.01 20.24 -0.80
N GLU A 262 1.49 20.30 -2.03
CA GLU A 262 0.11 19.95 -2.34
C GLU A 262 0.01 18.78 -3.34
N PRO A 263 -1.10 18.01 -3.32
CA PRO A 263 -1.37 16.98 -4.34
C PRO A 263 -1.64 17.53 -5.74
N SER A 264 -1.89 18.83 -5.89
CA SER A 264 -1.98 19.51 -7.18
C SER A 264 -1.10 20.76 -7.14
N GLU A 265 -0.13 20.83 -8.03
CA GLU A 265 0.87 21.90 -8.06
C GLU A 265 0.87 22.62 -9.40
N ASP A 266 0.78 23.94 -9.35
CA ASP A 266 1.06 24.79 -10.50
C ASP A 266 2.57 25.01 -10.59
N VAL A 267 3.18 24.62 -11.71
CA VAL A 267 4.62 24.64 -11.91
C VAL A 267 5.03 25.60 -13.01
N ASN A 268 6.22 26.19 -12.89
CA ASN A 268 6.78 27.08 -13.89
C ASN A 268 8.30 26.89 -14.11
N ALA A 269 8.77 27.22 -15.31
CA ALA A 269 10.19 27.28 -15.67
C ALA A 269 10.49 28.32 -16.74
N ASN A 270 11.69 28.92 -16.64
CA ASN A 270 12.26 29.74 -17.71
C ASN A 270 12.94 28.83 -18.74
N VAL A 271 12.38 28.78 -19.95
CA VAL A 271 12.95 27.99 -21.04
C VAL A 271 14.14 28.74 -21.66
N PRO A 272 15.29 28.07 -21.89
CA PRO A 272 16.44 28.66 -22.57
C PRO A 272 16.09 29.26 -23.93
N THR A 273 16.87 30.26 -24.34
CA THR A 273 16.67 30.93 -25.63
C THR A 273 17.06 30.04 -26.80
N PHE A 274 16.29 30.10 -27.89
CA PHE A 274 16.63 29.44 -29.15
C PHE A 274 17.37 30.40 -30.09
N SER A 275 18.49 29.94 -30.66
CA SER A 275 19.33 30.70 -31.61
C SER A 275 18.92 30.51 -33.08
N ALA A 276 17.99 29.59 -33.35
CA ALA A 276 17.49 29.29 -34.67
C ALA A 276 15.95 29.35 -34.68
N THR A 277 15.38 29.61 -35.86
CA THR A 277 13.94 29.48 -36.08
C THR A 277 13.55 28.02 -36.20
N GLY A 278 12.45 27.61 -35.58
CA GLY A 278 11.94 26.25 -35.65
C GLY A 278 10.70 26.04 -34.80
N VAL A 279 10.15 24.83 -34.87
CA VAL A 279 9.15 24.34 -33.92
C VAL A 279 9.89 23.47 -32.91
N TYR A 280 9.77 23.83 -31.64
CA TYR A 280 10.37 23.11 -30.52
C TYR A 280 9.26 22.48 -29.69
N ASN A 281 9.39 21.20 -29.39
CA ASN A 281 8.43 20.48 -28.55
C ASN A 281 8.88 20.57 -27.09
N LEU A 282 8.00 21.10 -26.24
CA LEU A 282 8.16 21.11 -24.80
C LEU A 282 7.29 20.01 -24.22
N CYS A 283 7.90 19.10 -23.46
CA CYS A 283 7.27 17.92 -22.88
C CYS A 283 7.64 17.79 -21.41
#